data_AF-A0A6A9JN52-F1
#
_entry.id   AF-A0A6A9JN52-F1
#
_cell.length_a   1.000
_cell.length_b   1.000
_cell.length_c   1.000
_cell.angle_alpha   90.00
_cell.angle_beta   90.00
_cell.angle_gamma   90.00
#
_symmetry.space_group_name_H-M   'P 1'
#
loop_
_entity.id
_entity.type
_entity.pdbx_description
1 polymer ?
#
loop_
_entity_poly.entity_id
_entity_poly.type
_entity_poly.pdbx_seq_one_letter_code
_entity_poly.pdbx_strand_id
1 'polypeptide(L)'
;MKIGELAKLTGLATSRIRFYESSGLIRSQRKANGYRDYAADTVWILELVTGAQGAGFSLEEIARLLPSGDGAWQHGELLEGLRRKVAEIEALQRRLEQNKAQLLVAIESIENKPDGLQCTENTQRVLERLREEGPPQRVGRPRQTRSRASSPAPVEQRLSDA
;
A
#
# COMPACT_ATOMS: atom_id res chain seq x y z
N MET A 1 -12.60 23.67 11.05
CA MET A 1 -13.49 23.20 9.97
C MET A 1 -14.22 21.92 10.40
N LYS A 2 -15.53 21.80 10.12
CA LYS A 2 -16.28 20.56 10.43
C LYS A 2 -16.02 19.46 9.40
N ILE A 3 -16.31 18.20 9.74
CA ILE A 3 -16.10 17.06 8.82
C ILE A 3 -16.85 17.19 7.49
N GLY A 4 -18.05 17.79 7.49
CA GLY A 4 -18.84 17.98 6.28
C GLY A 4 -18.25 19.04 5.34
N GLU A 5 -17.63 20.08 5.89
CA GLU A 5 -16.89 21.09 5.13
C GLU A 5 -15.61 20.45 4.55
N LEU A 6 -14.87 19.70 5.37
CA LEU A 6 -13.66 19.00 4.93
C LEU A 6 -13.95 17.99 3.80
N ALA A 7 -15.07 17.25 3.90
CA ALA A 7 -15.53 16.35 2.86
C ALA A 7 -15.83 17.07 1.54
N LYS A 8 -16.44 18.27 1.59
CA LYS A 8 -16.71 19.08 0.40
C LYS A 8 -15.42 19.59 -0.24
N LEU A 9 -14.46 20.06 0.56
CA LEU A 9 -13.19 20.59 0.04
C LEU A 9 -12.31 19.49 -0.58
N THR A 10 -12.25 18.31 0.05
CA THR A 10 -11.38 17.22 -0.39
C THR A 10 -12.04 16.26 -1.40
N GLY A 11 -13.37 16.37 -1.58
CA GLY A 11 -14.15 15.40 -2.35
C GLY A 11 -14.25 14.00 -1.69
N LEU A 12 -13.75 13.84 -0.46
CA LEU A 12 -13.74 12.55 0.24
C LEU A 12 -15.03 12.33 1.01
N ALA A 13 -15.48 11.07 1.03
CA ALA A 13 -16.56 10.66 1.93
C ALA A 13 -16.16 10.88 3.39
N THR A 14 -17.11 11.33 4.22
CA THR A 14 -16.88 11.55 5.66
C THR A 14 -16.41 10.28 6.38
N SER A 15 -16.85 9.10 5.94
CA SER A 15 -16.37 7.80 6.44
C SER A 15 -14.88 7.59 6.17
N ARG A 16 -14.40 7.98 4.98
CA ARG A 16 -12.99 7.89 4.59
C ARG A 16 -12.13 8.86 5.40
N ILE A 17 -12.61 10.07 5.65
CA ILE A 17 -11.94 11.04 6.53
C ILE A 17 -11.82 10.48 7.96
N ARG A 18 -12.90 9.93 8.52
CA ARG A 18 -12.87 9.28 9.85
C ARG A 18 -11.91 8.10 9.89
N PHE A 19 -11.84 7.33 8.81
CA PHE A 19 -10.92 6.21 8.71
C PHE A 19 -9.46 6.67 8.73
N TYR A 20 -9.12 7.76 8.03
CA TYR A 20 -7.78 8.36 8.11
C TYR A 20 -7.48 8.96 9.49
N GLU A 21 -8.47 9.57 10.13
CA GLU A 21 -8.36 10.04 11.52
C GLU A 21 -8.06 8.88 12.47
N SER A 22 -8.81 7.77 12.40
CA SER A 22 -8.57 6.58 13.23
C SER A 22 -7.24 5.88 12.92
N SER A 23 -6.72 6.06 11.70
CA SER A 23 -5.41 5.54 11.29
C SER A 23 -4.25 6.46 11.70
N GLY A 24 -4.54 7.58 12.38
CA GLY A 24 -3.53 8.52 12.88
C GLY A 24 -2.93 9.45 11.83
N LEU A 25 -3.46 9.46 10.60
CA LEU A 25 -2.92 10.26 9.48
C LEU A 25 -3.34 11.73 9.54
N ILE A 26 -4.49 11.99 10.16
CA ILE A 26 -5.01 13.33 10.42
C ILE A 26 -5.47 13.42 11.87
N ARG A 27 -5.51 14.63 12.41
CA ARG A 27 -5.98 14.90 13.77
C ARG A 27 -7.09 15.92 13.74
N SER A 28 -8.01 15.82 14.68
CA SER A 28 -9.02 16.83 14.95
C SER A 28 -8.93 17.30 16.40
N GLN A 29 -9.31 18.54 16.64
CA GLN A 29 -9.48 19.09 17.98
C GLN A 29 -10.94 18.96 18.39
N ARG A 30 -11.19 18.61 19.66
CA ARG A 30 -12.55 18.58 20.18
C ARG A 30 -12.90 19.95 20.75
N LYS A 31 -13.94 20.59 20.21
CA LYS A 31 -14.46 21.86 20.71
C LYS A 31 -15.33 21.64 21.96
N ALA A 32 -15.49 22.68 22.76
CA ALA A 32 -16.29 22.66 24.00
C ALA A 32 -17.75 22.20 23.78
N ASN A 33 -18.28 22.40 22.58
CA ASN A 33 -19.62 21.95 22.16
C ASN A 33 -19.66 20.47 21.68
N GLY A 34 -18.58 19.71 21.89
CA GLY A 34 -18.49 18.28 21.57
C GLY A 34 -18.16 17.96 20.10
N TYR A 35 -18.18 18.95 19.20
CA TYR A 35 -17.87 18.75 17.78
C TYR A 35 -16.36 18.63 17.53
N ARG A 36 -16.00 17.88 16.48
CA ARG A 36 -14.63 17.84 15.94
C ARG A 36 -14.37 19.04 15.04
N ASP A 37 -13.18 19.60 15.18
CA ASP A 37 -12.67 20.68 14.34
C ASP A 37 -11.33 20.27 13.72
N TYR A 38 -11.28 20.32 12.39
CA TYR A 38 -10.09 20.07 11.60
C TYR A 38 -9.43 21.40 11.24
N ALA A 39 -8.10 21.42 11.26
CA ALA A 39 -7.33 22.58 10.82
C ALA A 39 -7.32 22.66 9.28
N ALA A 40 -7.04 23.84 8.73
CA ALA A 40 -7.08 24.09 7.29
C ALA A 40 -6.03 23.28 6.53
N ASP A 41 -4.89 23.01 7.16
CA ASP A 41 -3.81 22.16 6.67
C ASP A 41 -4.23 20.70 6.42
N THR A 42 -5.29 20.24 7.07
CA THR A 42 -5.78 18.86 6.92
C THR A 42 -6.21 18.56 5.48
N VAL A 43 -6.59 19.58 4.70
CA VAL A 43 -6.93 19.41 3.27
C VAL A 43 -5.74 18.91 2.47
N TRP A 44 -4.58 19.58 2.55
CA TRP A 44 -3.40 19.18 1.79
C TRP A 44 -2.80 17.86 2.28
N ILE A 45 -2.90 17.56 3.59
CA ILE A 45 -2.50 16.26 4.14
C ILE A 45 -3.34 15.14 3.50
N LEU A 46 -4.65 15.34 3.36
CA LEU A 46 -5.53 14.35 2.74
C LEU A 46 -5.28 14.18 1.24
N GLU A 47 -4.94 15.24 0.52
CA GLU A 47 -4.51 15.17 -0.88
C GLU A 47 -3.22 14.36 -1.01
N LEU A 48 -2.24 14.60 -0.14
CA LEU A 48 -0.99 13.82 -0.12
C LEU A 48 -1.23 12.34 0.21
N VAL A 49 -2.05 12.05 1.23
CA VAL A 49 -2.41 10.68 1.61
C VAL A 49 -3.08 9.95 0.44
N THR A 50 -4.03 10.60 -0.24
CA THR A 50 -4.76 9.98 -1.36
C THR A 50 -3.86 9.77 -2.57
N GLY A 51 -2.98 10.73 -2.89
CA GLY A 51 -1.96 10.59 -3.95
C GLY A 51 -0.98 9.44 -3.66
N ALA A 52 -0.47 9.36 -2.42
CA ALA A 52 0.44 8.29 -2.01
C ALA A 52 -0.25 6.90 -2.06
N GLN A 53 -1.51 6.79 -1.63
CA GLN A 53 -2.26 5.54 -1.79
C GLN A 53 -2.42 5.16 -3.27
N GLY A 54 -2.69 6.13 -4.15
CA GLY A 54 -2.75 5.91 -5.60
C GLY A 54 -1.43 5.39 -6.18
N ALA A 55 -0.30 5.83 -5.62
CA ALA A 55 1.04 5.35 -5.98
C ALA A 55 1.42 3.99 -5.33
N GLY A 56 0.52 3.35 -4.57
CA GLY A 56 0.75 2.04 -3.97
C GLY A 56 1.43 2.07 -2.60
N PHE A 57 1.43 3.20 -1.90
CA PHE A 57 1.82 3.24 -0.49
C PHE A 57 0.69 2.71 0.41
N SER A 58 1.08 1.91 1.40
CA SER A 58 0.22 1.53 2.53
C SER A 58 0.05 2.70 3.50
N LEU A 59 -1.02 2.69 4.28
CA LEU A 59 -1.26 3.73 5.28
C LEU A 59 -0.15 3.82 6.33
N GLU A 60 0.47 2.68 6.66
CA GLU A 60 1.58 2.61 7.61
C GLU A 60 2.85 3.27 7.05
N GLU A 61 3.14 3.08 5.76
CA GLU A 61 4.23 3.80 5.09
C GLU A 61 3.93 5.30 5.04
N ILE A 62 2.70 5.70 4.68
CA ILE A 62 2.32 7.11 4.63
C ILE A 62 2.44 7.76 6.01
N ALA A 63 1.98 7.10 7.07
CA ALA A 63 2.07 7.60 8.44
C ALA A 63 3.52 7.85 8.89
N ARG A 64 4.47 7.01 8.46
CA ARG A 64 5.90 7.23 8.74
C ARG A 64 6.52 8.38 7.96
N LEU A 65 6.03 8.60 6.74
CA LEU A 65 6.57 9.61 5.83
C LEU A 65 5.97 10.99 6.05
N LEU A 66 4.78 11.08 6.63
CA LEU A 66 4.14 12.35 6.95
C LEU A 66 4.98 13.18 7.96
N PRO A 67 4.95 14.52 7.84
CA PRO A 67 5.70 15.39 8.73
C PRO A 67 5.18 15.24 10.16
N SER A 68 6.11 15.30 11.11
CA SER A 68 5.78 15.27 12.54
C SER A 68 5.15 16.60 12.97
N GLY A 69 4.67 16.69 14.21
CA GLY A 69 3.84 17.80 14.70
C GLY A 69 4.45 19.21 14.65
N ASP A 70 5.72 19.36 14.27
CA ASP A 70 6.40 20.62 13.99
C ASP A 70 6.39 21.00 12.49
N GLY A 71 5.81 20.17 11.63
CA GLY A 71 5.77 20.36 10.19
C GLY A 71 7.09 20.00 9.48
N ALA A 72 8.08 19.47 10.20
CA ALA A 72 9.36 19.11 9.61
C ALA A 72 9.28 17.75 8.91
N TRP A 73 9.67 17.74 7.63
CA TRP A 73 9.84 16.51 6.88
C TRP A 73 11.21 15.91 7.15
N GLN A 74 11.23 14.60 7.42
CA GLN A 74 12.46 13.82 7.44
C GLN A 74 12.88 13.54 5.99
N HIS A 75 13.52 14.52 5.36
CA HIS A 75 13.81 14.53 3.92
C HIS A 75 14.53 13.25 3.44
N GLY A 76 15.48 12.73 4.24
CA GLY A 76 16.18 11.48 3.92
C GLY A 76 15.24 10.27 3.91
N GLU A 77 14.42 10.08 4.96
CA GLU A 77 13.47 8.96 5.04
C GLU A 77 12.40 9.04 3.94
N LEU A 78 11.93 10.25 3.63
CA LEU A 78 10.99 10.49 2.53
C LEU A 78 11.59 10.07 1.20
N LEU A 79 12.80 10.54 0.88
CA LEU A 79 13.44 10.23 -0.38
C LEU A 79 13.70 8.72 -0.53
N GLU A 80 14.18 8.06 0.54
CA GLU A 80 14.38 6.61 0.54
C GLU A 80 13.08 5.82 0.40
N GLY A 81 12.00 6.27 1.06
CA GLY A 81 10.66 5.68 0.90
C GLY A 81 10.14 5.79 -0.53
N LEU A 82 10.30 6.95 -1.15
CA LEU A 82 9.91 7.20 -2.54
C LEU A 82 10.74 6.34 -3.51
N ARG A 83 12.07 6.29 -3.36
CA ARG A 83 12.95 5.45 -4.18
C ARG A 83 12.59 3.96 -4.07
N ARG A 84 12.30 3.50 -2.85
CA ARG A 84 11.85 2.11 -2.63
C ARG A 84 10.55 1.83 -3.38
N LYS A 85 9.57 2.74 -3.32
CA LYS A 85 8.30 2.56 -4.03
C LYS A 85 8.49 2.53 -5.55
N VAL A 86 9.38 3.37 -6.09
CA VAL A 86 9.76 3.33 -7.51
C VAL A 86 10.32 1.96 -7.87
N ALA A 87 11.27 1.44 -7.10
CA ALA A 87 11.84 0.11 -7.35
C ALA A 87 10.81 -1.03 -7.26
N GLU A 88 9.84 -0.94 -6.34
CA GLU A 88 8.72 -1.89 -6.25
C GLU A 88 7.81 -1.83 -7.49
N ILE A 89 7.50 -0.62 -7.97
CA ILE A 89 6.70 -0.41 -9.20
C ILE A 89 7.43 -0.97 -10.41
N GLU A 90 8.72 -0.71 -10.57
CA GLU A 90 9.52 -1.25 -11.67
C GLU A 90 9.57 -2.78 -11.66
N ALA A 91 9.70 -3.39 -10.47
CA ALA A 91 9.64 -4.84 -10.33
C ALA A 91 8.26 -5.39 -10.75
N LEU A 92 7.18 -4.70 -10.37
CA LEU A 92 5.82 -5.06 -10.79
C LEU A 92 5.64 -4.92 -12.30
N GLN A 93 6.13 -3.84 -12.91
CA GLN A 93 6.09 -3.63 -14.37
C GLN A 93 6.80 -4.77 -15.11
N ARG A 94 8.02 -5.13 -14.71
CA ARG A 94 8.75 -6.25 -15.31
C ARG A 94 7.95 -7.56 -15.25
N ARG A 95 7.30 -7.83 -14.12
CA ARG A 95 6.46 -9.02 -13.96
C ARG A 95 5.23 -8.98 -14.86
N LEU A 96 4.57 -7.82 -14.96
CA LEU A 96 3.40 -7.67 -15.83
C LEU A 96 3.78 -7.85 -17.30
N GLU A 97 4.93 -7.34 -17.72
CA GLU A 97 5.43 -7.54 -19.09
C GLU A 97 5.74 -9.02 -19.36
N GLN A 98 6.38 -9.72 -18.43
CA GLN A 98 6.66 -11.16 -18.57
C GLN A 98 5.37 -11.98 -18.64
N ASN A 99 4.40 -11.70 -17.77
CA ASN A 99 3.11 -12.39 -17.79
C ASN A 99 2.36 -12.14 -19.11
N LYS A 100 2.41 -10.90 -19.62
CA LYS A 100 1.81 -10.54 -20.91
C LYS A 100 2.47 -11.30 -22.06
N ALA A 101 3.79 -11.37 -22.10
CA ALA A 101 4.52 -12.13 -23.11
C ALA A 101 4.11 -13.61 -23.10
N GLN A 102 4.03 -14.23 -21.92
CA GLN A 102 3.58 -15.62 -21.79
C GLN A 102 2.15 -15.84 -22.29
N LEU A 103 1.23 -14.92 -21.97
CA LEU A 103 -0.15 -14.99 -22.47
C LEU A 103 -0.21 -14.88 -23.99
N LEU A 104 0.62 -14.03 -24.61
CA LEU A 104 0.70 -13.91 -26.06
C LEU A 104 1.21 -15.20 -26.71
N VAL A 105 2.24 -15.84 -26.15
CA VAL A 105 2.73 -17.14 -26.61
C VAL A 105 1.64 -18.22 -26.50
N ALA A 106 0.88 -18.24 -25.42
CA ALA A 106 -0.24 -19.16 -25.25
C ALA A 106 -1.34 -18.93 -26.30
N ILE A 107 -1.70 -17.66 -26.56
CA ILE A 107 -2.69 -17.28 -27.58
C ILE A 107 -2.23 -17.74 -28.96
N GLU A 108 -1.01 -17.37 -29.37
CA GLU A 108 -0.46 -17.76 -30.68
C GLU A 108 -0.44 -19.29 -30.85
N SER A 109 -0.10 -20.01 -29.78
CA SER A 109 -0.06 -21.47 -29.79
C SER A 109 -1.45 -22.09 -29.90
N ILE A 110 -2.51 -21.41 -29.47
CA ILE A 110 -3.89 -21.87 -29.61
C ILE A 110 -4.44 -21.51 -31.00
N GLU A 111 -4.16 -20.30 -31.48
CA GLU A 111 -4.59 -19.83 -32.81
C GLU A 111 -3.96 -20.67 -33.93
N ASN A 112 -2.66 -20.97 -33.82
CA ASN A 112 -1.93 -21.79 -34.79
C ASN A 112 -2.04 -23.29 -34.48
N LYS A 113 -3.24 -23.75 -34.09
CA LYS A 113 -3.52 -25.19 -33.93
C LYS A 113 -3.52 -25.86 -35.32
N PRO A 114 -2.63 -26.84 -35.60
CA PRO A 114 -2.69 -27.65 -36.80
C PRO A 114 -3.99 -28.46 -36.83
N ASP A 115 -4.55 -28.56 -38.02
CA ASP A 115 -5.75 -29.35 -38.26
C ASP A 115 -5.53 -30.81 -37.87
N GLY A 116 -6.54 -31.40 -37.20
CA GLY A 116 -6.52 -32.80 -36.79
C GLY A 116 -5.89 -33.09 -35.42
N LEU A 117 -5.31 -32.10 -34.70
CA LEU A 117 -4.80 -32.33 -33.34
C LEU A 117 -5.91 -32.55 -32.31
N GLN A 118 -5.76 -33.57 -31.48
CA GLN A 118 -6.64 -33.78 -30.33
C GLN A 118 -6.46 -32.65 -29.30
N CYS A 119 -7.51 -32.36 -28.52
CA CYS A 119 -7.47 -31.27 -27.55
C CYS A 119 -6.37 -31.45 -26.49
N THR A 120 -6.12 -32.69 -26.05
CA THR A 120 -5.07 -33.05 -25.09
C THR A 120 -3.66 -32.79 -25.61
N GLU A 121 -3.40 -33.14 -26.87
CA GLU A 121 -2.10 -32.91 -27.54
C GLU A 121 -1.85 -31.41 -27.75
N ASN A 122 -2.90 -30.65 -28.09
CA ASN A 122 -2.80 -29.19 -28.20
C ASN A 122 -2.49 -28.54 -26.84
N THR A 123 -3.13 -28.98 -25.75
CA THR A 123 -2.83 -28.50 -24.38
C THR A 123 -1.39 -28.79 -23.99
N GLN A 124 -0.89 -29.99 -24.29
CA GLN A 124 0.48 -30.37 -23.97
C GLN A 124 1.49 -29.51 -24.73
N ARG A 125 1.27 -29.26 -26.03
CA ARG A 125 2.11 -28.35 -26.83
C ARG A 125 2.15 -26.93 -26.29
N VAL A 126 1.01 -26.37 -25.89
CA VAL A 126 0.93 -25.03 -25.31
C VAL A 126 1.72 -24.97 -23.99
N LEU A 127 1.59 -25.99 -23.13
CA LEU A 127 2.33 -26.07 -21.87
C LEU A 127 3.84 -26.21 -22.07
N GLU A 128 4.29 -26.93 -23.09
CA GLU A 128 5.70 -27.08 -23.43
C GLU A 128 6.31 -25.74 -23.88
N ARG A 129 5.65 -25.02 -24.80
CA ARG A 129 6.07 -23.67 -25.23
C ARG A 129 6.14 -22.68 -24.06
N LEU A 130 5.17 -22.72 -23.16
CA LEU A 130 5.18 -21.88 -21.96
C LEU A 130 6.32 -22.23 -20.99
N ARG A 131 6.77 -23.49 -20.95
CA ARG A 131 7.90 -23.91 -20.11
C ARG A 131 9.25 -23.50 -20.71
N GLU A 132 9.37 -23.51 -22.03
CA GLU A 132 10.58 -23.08 -22.75
C GLU A 132 10.86 -21.58 -22.56
N GLU A 133 9.81 -20.75 -22.51
CA GLU A 133 9.87 -19.32 -22.16
C GLU A 133 10.23 -19.07 -20.67
N GLY A 134 10.18 -20.11 -19.83
CA GLY A 134 10.47 -20.07 -18.40
C GLY A 134 9.32 -19.49 -17.55
N PRO A 135 9.20 -19.89 -16.26
CA PRO A 135 8.14 -19.42 -15.39
C PRO A 135 8.27 -17.92 -15.08
N PRO A 136 7.15 -17.22 -14.81
CA PRO A 136 7.22 -15.83 -14.40
C PRO A 136 7.96 -15.71 -13.07
N GLN A 137 8.86 -14.73 -12.95
CA GLN A 137 9.67 -14.56 -11.75
C GLN A 137 8.78 -14.33 -10.52
N ARG A 138 8.88 -15.21 -9.53
CA ARG A 138 8.22 -15.06 -8.23
C ARG A 138 9.02 -14.09 -7.37
N VAL A 139 8.64 -12.81 -7.36
CA VAL A 139 9.17 -11.87 -6.36
C VAL A 139 8.44 -12.11 -5.03
N GLY A 140 9.17 -12.53 -4.00
CA GLY A 140 8.64 -12.69 -2.66
C GLY A 140 8.11 -11.35 -2.12
N ARG A 141 6.93 -11.37 -1.48
CA ARG A 141 6.42 -10.19 -0.75
C ARG A 141 7.51 -9.69 0.22
N PRO A 142 7.76 -8.37 0.32
CA PRO A 142 8.63 -7.84 1.35
C PRO A 142 8.12 -8.32 2.70
N ARG A 143 8.99 -9.01 3.45
CA ARG A 143 8.69 -9.55 4.77
C ARG A 143 8.51 -8.34 5.70
N GLN A 144 7.25 -7.94 5.96
CA GLN A 144 6.97 -6.95 7.01
C GLN A 144 7.44 -7.54 8.33
N THR A 145 8.58 -7.05 8.82
CA THR A 145 9.08 -7.39 10.16
C THR A 145 8.11 -6.78 11.16
N ARG A 146 7.22 -7.61 11.72
CA ARG A 146 6.47 -7.25 12.92
C ARG A 146 7.49 -6.98 14.03
N SER A 147 7.76 -5.71 14.30
CA SER A 147 8.49 -5.29 15.49
C SER A 147 7.70 -5.77 16.71
N ARG A 148 8.26 -6.73 17.45
CA ARG A 148 7.74 -7.11 18.78
C ARG A 148 7.99 -5.92 19.70
N ALA A 149 6.94 -5.16 19.99
CA ALA A 149 6.95 -4.24 21.11
C ALA A 149 7.26 -5.05 22.39
N SER A 150 8.38 -4.73 23.03
CA SER A 150 8.75 -5.25 24.34
C SER A 150 7.70 -4.81 25.36
N SER A 151 7.04 -5.78 26.00
CA SER A 151 6.21 -5.52 27.19
C SER A 151 7.07 -4.89 28.29
N PRO A 152 6.61 -3.84 28.97
CA PRO A 152 7.23 -3.41 30.21
C PRO A 152 6.97 -4.46 31.30
N ALA A 153 7.99 -4.72 32.12
CA ALA A 153 7.96 -5.65 33.24
C ALA A 153 6.93 -5.22 34.32
N PRO A 154 6.40 -6.16 35.12
CA PRO A 154 5.48 -5.82 36.20
C PRO A 154 6.25 -5.12 37.33
N VAL A 155 5.68 -4.02 37.83
CA VAL A 155 6.14 -3.34 39.05
C VAL A 155 5.72 -4.20 40.24
N GLU A 156 6.67 -4.89 40.88
CA GLU A 156 6.44 -5.55 42.16
C GLU A 156 6.15 -4.50 43.24
N GLN A 157 4.95 -4.57 43.82
CA GLN A 157 4.60 -3.91 45.07
C GLN A 157 5.42 -4.51 46.21
N ARG A 158 6.35 -3.73 46.77
CA ARG A 158 6.91 -4.03 48.09
C ARG A 158 5.95 -3.49 49.16
N LEU A 159 5.17 -4.40 49.71
CA LEU A 159 4.73 -4.33 51.11
C LEU A 159 5.93 -4.74 51.98
N SER A 160 6.36 -3.87 52.88
CA SER A 160 7.00 -4.28 54.14
C SER A 160 6.84 -3.18 55.17
N ASP A 161 6.27 -3.61 56.28
CA ASP A 161 6.03 -2.93 57.54
C ASP A 161 7.29 -2.29 58.15
N ALA A 162 7.11 -1.09 58.71
CA ALA A 162 7.63 -0.66 60.02
C ALA A 162 7.05 0.72 60.37
#